data_AF-A0A6L5EAB1-F1
#
_entry.id   AF-A0A6L5EAB1-F1
#
_cell.length_a   1.000
_cell.length_b   1.000
_cell.length_c   1.000
_cell.angle_alpha   90.00
_cell.angle_beta   90.00
_cell.angle_gamma   90.00
#
_symmetry.space_group_name_H-M   'P 1'
#
loop_
_entity.id
_entity.type
_entity.pdbx_description
1 polymer ?
#
loop_
_entity_poly.entity_id
_entity_poly.type
_entity_poly.pdbx_seq_one_letter_code
_entity_poly.pdbx_strand_id
1 'polypeptide(L)'
;MDNIIQLEYYMRHAIREAEESLREGNKGFGAVIIKDGEIIACAHDGEETQADPTSHAEINAIKLAGKKIGKDLSGCLLLSTSEPCPMCAFAIAWSGIKEIAYGYSIQDALAQGRRRILFLCTEAFDKAGMDITVHKGILQRECSILYRADVRHEINNLRSATDDDLRALNADSIARRTLWFCENSAVLRTEHSHPLEAAHHLLVTRFHAAEDEMPVVARSEKQIVFHSMNFCPTLEACKILHLDTRHVCKLLNEDSTDRLVKNIDRRLRFSRNYANLRPYTPFCEEFLSIED
;
A
#
# COMPACT_ATOMS: atom_id res chain seq x y z
N MET A 1 -3.35 -25.77 9.42
CA MET A 1 -4.17 -24.76 8.73
C MET A 1 -4.68 -23.73 9.74
N ASP A 2 -5.15 -24.19 10.91
CA ASP A 2 -5.66 -23.33 12.00
C ASP A 2 -4.66 -22.28 12.53
N ASN A 3 -3.37 -22.62 12.69
CA ASN A 3 -2.36 -21.68 13.19
C ASN A 3 -2.09 -20.53 12.20
N ILE A 4 -2.03 -20.79 10.89
CA ILE A 4 -1.79 -19.73 9.89
C ILE A 4 -2.95 -18.74 9.84
N ILE A 5 -4.20 -19.23 9.84
CA ILE A 5 -5.40 -18.38 9.85
C ILE A 5 -5.41 -17.48 11.10
N GLN A 6 -4.98 -18.02 12.24
CA GLN A 6 -4.86 -17.25 13.47
C GLN A 6 -3.76 -16.18 13.40
N LEU A 7 -2.58 -16.49 12.85
CA LEU A 7 -1.52 -15.50 12.64
C LEU A 7 -1.96 -14.39 11.68
N GLU A 8 -2.67 -14.72 10.61
CA GLU A 8 -3.22 -13.72 9.68
C GLU A 8 -4.22 -12.79 10.38
N TYR A 9 -5.10 -13.33 11.22
CA TYR A 9 -6.04 -12.54 12.01
C TYR A 9 -5.30 -11.49 12.86
N TYR A 10 -4.28 -11.88 13.61
CA TYR A 10 -3.51 -10.94 14.44
C TYR A 10 -2.64 -10.00 13.60
N MET A 11 -2.09 -10.46 12.47
CA MET A 11 -1.32 -9.60 11.57
C MET A 11 -2.18 -8.46 11.01
N ARG A 12 -3.48 -8.68 10.77
CA ARG A 12 -4.41 -7.60 10.39
C ARG A 12 -4.54 -6.52 11.47
N HIS A 13 -4.38 -6.86 12.75
CA HIS A 13 -4.29 -5.83 13.80
C HIS A 13 -2.98 -5.04 13.70
N ALA A 14 -1.84 -5.70 13.47
CA ALA A 14 -0.57 -5.02 13.26
C ALA A 14 -0.59 -4.11 12.01
N ILE A 15 -1.26 -4.53 10.94
CA ILE A 15 -1.47 -3.70 9.74
C ILE A 15 -2.27 -2.45 10.09
N ARG A 16 -3.38 -2.57 10.84
CA ARG A 16 -4.17 -1.40 11.27
C ARG A 16 -3.36 -0.40 12.09
N GLU A 17 -2.47 -0.88 12.95
CA GLU A 17 -1.52 -0.02 13.69
C GLU A 17 -0.56 0.68 12.73
N ALA A 18 0.00 -0.04 11.76
CA ALA A 18 0.87 0.56 10.74
C ALA A 18 0.15 1.62 9.87
N GLU A 19 -1.13 1.40 9.55
CA GLU A 19 -1.97 2.37 8.85
C GLU A 19 -2.19 3.65 9.69
N GLU A 20 -2.43 3.51 11.00
CA GLU A 20 -2.51 4.65 11.91
C GLU A 20 -1.20 5.43 11.95
N SER A 21 -0.05 4.74 12.07
CA SER A 21 1.26 5.40 12.01
C SER A 21 1.44 6.23 10.73
N LEU A 22 1.01 5.72 9.57
CA LEU A 22 1.07 6.48 8.32
C LEU A 22 0.16 7.72 8.32
N ARG A 23 -1.05 7.61 8.90
CA ARG A 23 -1.96 8.75 9.07
C ARG A 23 -1.35 9.83 9.94
N GLU A 24 -0.72 9.44 11.04
CA GLU A 24 -0.10 10.36 12.00
C GLU A 24 1.17 11.03 11.49
N GLY A 25 1.79 10.52 10.42
CA GLY A 25 3.03 11.08 9.87
C GLY A 25 4.29 10.25 10.11
N ASN A 26 4.16 9.07 10.69
CA ASN A 26 5.25 8.16 11.01
C ASN A 26 5.59 7.22 9.84
N LYS A 27 6.43 6.21 10.09
CA LYS A 27 7.04 5.36 9.06
C LYS A 27 6.20 4.16 8.65
N GLY A 28 5.05 3.90 9.25
CA GLY A 28 4.10 2.85 8.87
C GLY A 28 4.50 1.44 9.30
N PHE A 29 4.98 1.27 10.53
CA PHE A 29 5.23 -0.02 11.15
C PHE A 29 4.24 -0.26 12.29
N GLY A 30 3.83 -1.52 12.45
CA GLY A 30 2.86 -1.91 13.46
C GLY A 30 3.21 -3.27 14.03
N ALA A 31 2.91 -3.45 15.31
CA ALA A 31 3.18 -4.67 16.05
C ALA A 31 2.07 -4.96 17.06
N VAL A 32 1.84 -6.24 17.30
CA VAL A 32 0.91 -6.72 18.32
C VAL A 32 1.55 -7.83 19.13
N ILE A 33 1.17 -7.93 20.41
CA ILE A 33 1.60 -9.01 21.30
C ILE A 33 0.38 -9.76 21.79
N ILE A 34 0.42 -11.08 21.66
CA ILE A 34 -0.64 -12.02 22.02
C ILE A 34 -0.17 -12.87 23.20
N LYS A 35 -1.07 -13.17 24.13
CA LYS A 35 -0.86 -14.18 25.18
C LYS A 35 -2.15 -14.95 25.40
N ASP A 36 -2.08 -16.28 25.42
CA ASP A 36 -3.24 -17.16 25.63
C ASP A 36 -4.44 -16.87 24.70
N GLY A 37 -4.15 -16.51 23.44
CA GLY A 37 -5.16 -16.15 22.43
C GLY A 37 -5.71 -14.72 22.52
N GLU A 38 -5.26 -13.93 23.50
CA GLU A 38 -5.71 -12.55 23.69
C GLU A 38 -4.65 -11.53 23.27
N ILE A 39 -5.07 -10.45 22.62
CA ILE A 39 -4.21 -9.30 22.33
C ILE A 39 -3.95 -8.55 23.64
N ILE A 40 -2.69 -8.52 24.08
CA ILE A 40 -2.29 -7.80 25.29
C ILE A 40 -1.72 -6.42 25.01
N ALA A 41 -1.17 -6.20 23.81
CA ALA A 41 -0.68 -4.91 23.35
C ALA A 41 -0.81 -4.78 21.82
N CYS A 42 -1.19 -3.58 21.37
CA CYS A 42 -1.05 -3.11 19.99
C CYS A 42 -0.24 -1.83 20.02
N ALA A 43 0.68 -1.65 19.07
CA ALA A 43 1.42 -0.41 18.92
C ALA A 43 1.90 -0.22 17.49
N HIS A 44 2.14 1.04 17.14
CA HIS A 44 2.84 1.44 15.93
C HIS A 44 4.09 2.25 16.24
N ASP A 45 4.89 2.53 15.21
CA ASP A 45 6.05 3.40 15.36
C ASP A 45 5.63 4.86 15.52
N GLY A 46 6.35 5.58 16.39
CA GLY A 46 6.14 6.98 16.70
C GLY A 46 7.39 7.82 16.50
N GLU A 47 8.31 7.39 15.63
CA GLU A 47 9.64 8.01 15.46
C GLU A 47 9.55 9.53 15.21
N GLU A 48 8.68 9.94 14.28
CA GLU A 48 8.53 11.34 13.88
C GLU A 48 7.68 12.11 14.90
N THR A 49 6.53 11.56 15.29
CA THR A 49 5.58 12.27 16.17
C THR A 49 6.07 12.38 17.61
N GLN A 50 6.95 11.50 18.06
CA GLN A 50 7.52 11.50 19.42
C GLN A 50 8.96 12.00 19.48
N ALA A 51 9.60 12.28 18.33
CA ALA A 51 11.02 12.62 18.24
C ALA A 51 11.93 11.61 18.98
N ASP A 52 11.58 10.32 18.92
CA ASP A 52 12.29 9.23 19.57
C ASP A 52 12.74 8.20 18.52
N PRO A 53 14.05 8.14 18.19
CA PRO A 53 14.59 7.21 17.19
C PRO A 53 14.47 5.73 17.61
N THR A 54 14.04 5.45 18.85
CA THR A 54 13.81 4.10 19.36
C THR A 54 12.33 3.72 19.42
N SER A 55 11.42 4.64 19.08
CA SER A 55 9.96 4.43 19.11
C SER A 55 9.48 3.59 17.92
N HIS A 56 10.05 2.40 17.78
CA HIS A 56 9.62 1.37 16.85
C HIS A 56 8.39 0.63 17.40
N ALA A 57 7.56 0.11 16.49
CA ALA A 57 6.34 -0.60 16.85
C ALA A 57 6.59 -1.76 17.84
N GLU A 58 7.64 -2.57 17.63
CA GLU A 58 7.95 -3.71 18.51
C GLU A 58 8.38 -3.24 19.91
N ILE A 59 9.18 -2.18 19.98
CA ILE A 59 9.62 -1.57 21.25
C ILE A 59 8.42 -1.04 22.02
N ASN A 60 7.53 -0.33 21.33
CA ASN A 60 6.33 0.25 21.92
C ASN A 60 5.38 -0.86 22.40
N ALA A 61 5.19 -1.92 21.62
CA ALA A 61 4.37 -3.07 22.01
C ALA A 61 4.94 -3.78 23.25
N ILE A 62 6.26 -4.02 23.31
CA ILE A 62 6.93 -4.62 24.47
C ILE A 62 6.76 -3.74 25.71
N LYS A 63 6.95 -2.42 25.58
CA LYS A 63 6.75 -1.46 26.69
C LYS A 63 5.30 -1.53 27.21
N LEU A 64 4.31 -1.60 26.33
CA LEU A 64 2.89 -1.69 26.71
C LEU A 64 2.56 -3.03 27.37
N ALA A 65 2.99 -4.16 26.79
CA ALA A 65 2.81 -5.48 27.38
C ALA A 65 3.49 -5.59 28.75
N GLY A 66 4.71 -5.08 28.87
CA GLY A 66 5.46 -5.08 30.13
C GLY A 66 4.78 -4.31 31.25
N LYS A 67 4.16 -3.16 30.93
CA LYS A 67 3.32 -2.41 31.88
C LYS A 67 2.07 -3.18 32.30
N LYS A 68 1.53 -4.03 31.42
CA LYS A 68 0.28 -4.78 31.67
C LYS A 68 0.51 -6.06 32.48
N ILE A 69 1.53 -6.85 32.16
CA ILE A 69 1.72 -8.19 32.72
C ILE A 69 3.08 -8.41 33.42
N GLY A 70 3.91 -7.37 33.50
CA GLY A 70 5.24 -7.42 34.12
C GLY A 70 6.38 -7.62 33.10
N LYS A 71 7.62 -7.60 33.59
CA LYS A 71 8.83 -7.57 32.74
C LYS A 71 9.06 -8.85 31.91
N ASP A 72 8.50 -9.97 32.34
CA ASP A 72 8.68 -11.27 31.70
C ASP A 72 7.48 -11.54 30.79
N LEU A 73 7.74 -11.51 29.49
CA LEU A 73 6.76 -11.74 28.44
C LEU A 73 6.86 -13.18 27.89
N SER A 74 7.43 -14.12 28.66
CA SER A 74 7.39 -15.54 28.35
C SER A 74 5.96 -16.03 28.08
N GLY A 75 5.82 -16.90 27.08
CA GLY A 75 4.52 -17.40 26.60
C GLY A 75 3.74 -16.40 25.73
N CYS A 76 4.30 -15.21 25.46
CA CYS A 76 3.72 -14.31 24.47
C CYS A 76 4.26 -14.59 23.05
N LEU A 77 3.45 -14.24 22.06
CA LEU A 77 3.78 -14.19 20.64
C LEU A 77 3.77 -12.72 20.18
N LEU A 78 4.85 -12.26 19.53
CA LEU A 78 4.90 -10.93 18.91
C LEU A 78 4.72 -11.03 17.39
N LEU A 79 3.78 -10.27 16.83
CA LEU A 79 3.64 -10.10 15.39
C LEU A 79 4.07 -8.69 14.98
N SER A 80 4.83 -8.57 13.89
CA SER A 80 5.27 -7.27 13.33
C SER A 80 5.02 -7.21 11.82
N THR A 81 4.55 -6.07 11.30
CA THR A 81 4.31 -5.91 9.86
C THR A 81 5.59 -6.03 9.01
N SER A 82 6.74 -5.74 9.61
CA SER A 82 8.07 -5.92 9.02
C SER A 82 8.95 -6.79 9.91
N GLU A 83 9.93 -7.46 9.31
CA GLU A 83 10.95 -8.19 10.07
C GLU A 83 11.67 -7.23 11.06
N PRO A 84 11.77 -7.62 12.35
CA PRO A 84 12.37 -6.78 13.38
C PRO A 84 13.81 -6.42 13.06
N CYS A 85 14.17 -5.15 13.23
CA CYS A 85 15.56 -4.70 13.13
C CYS A 85 16.40 -5.23 14.32
N PRO A 86 17.74 -5.11 14.30
CA PRO A 86 18.59 -5.62 15.38
C PRO A 86 18.20 -5.12 16.77
N MET A 87 17.87 -3.83 16.91
CA MET A 87 17.41 -3.26 18.18
C MET A 87 16.15 -3.97 18.69
N CYS A 88 15.13 -4.08 17.84
CA CYS A 88 13.87 -4.74 18.18
C CYS A 88 14.08 -6.22 18.48
N ALA A 89 14.92 -6.92 17.70
CA ALA A 89 15.21 -8.33 17.90
C ALA A 89 15.90 -8.60 19.26
N PHE A 90 16.90 -7.79 19.64
CA PHE A 90 17.50 -7.94 20.98
C PHE A 90 16.53 -7.54 22.11
N ALA A 91 15.64 -6.57 21.90
CA ALA A 91 14.60 -6.24 22.86
C ALA A 91 13.58 -7.39 23.05
N ILE A 92 13.19 -8.05 21.96
CA ILE A 92 12.35 -9.26 21.98
C ILE A 92 13.04 -10.34 22.82
N ALA A 93 14.31 -10.62 22.53
CA ALA A 93 15.10 -11.61 23.27
C ALA A 93 15.19 -11.28 24.78
N TRP A 94 15.44 -10.02 25.15
CA TRP A 94 15.49 -9.60 26.55
C TRP A 94 14.14 -9.64 27.28
N SER A 95 13.03 -9.52 26.54
CA SER A 95 11.69 -9.56 27.12
C SER A 95 11.21 -10.97 27.47
N GLY A 96 11.91 -12.02 27.03
CA GLY A 96 11.52 -13.42 27.27
C GLY A 96 10.54 -14.00 26.24
N ILE A 97 10.14 -13.22 25.22
CA ILE A 97 9.31 -13.69 24.10
C ILE A 97 10.07 -14.76 23.32
N LYS A 98 9.42 -15.91 23.08
CA LYS A 98 10.00 -17.07 22.38
C LYS A 98 9.36 -17.39 21.04
N GLU A 99 8.39 -16.61 20.61
CA GLU A 99 7.73 -16.80 19.33
C GLU A 99 7.46 -15.44 18.69
N ILE A 100 7.80 -15.30 17.41
CA ILE A 100 7.49 -14.12 16.62
C ILE A 100 6.93 -14.48 15.25
N ALA A 101 6.16 -13.56 14.68
CA ALA A 101 5.76 -13.61 13.29
C ALA A 101 6.01 -12.26 12.59
N TYR A 102 6.40 -12.27 11.32
CA TYR A 102 6.47 -11.05 10.53
C TYR A 102 5.89 -11.18 9.13
N GLY A 103 5.44 -10.05 8.58
CA GLY A 103 4.88 -10.01 7.23
C GLY A 103 5.92 -9.76 6.14
N TYR A 104 6.64 -8.65 6.21
CA TYR A 104 7.55 -8.20 5.15
C TYR A 104 9.02 -8.31 5.56
N SER A 105 9.88 -8.97 4.79
CA SER A 105 11.26 -9.24 5.20
C SER A 105 12.20 -8.05 5.00
N ILE A 106 13.33 -8.02 5.72
CA ILE A 106 14.41 -7.05 5.49
C ILE A 106 14.96 -7.18 4.06
N GLN A 107 15.04 -8.41 3.55
CA GLN A 107 15.52 -8.69 2.19
C GLN A 107 14.59 -8.11 1.13
N ASP A 108 13.27 -8.29 1.27
CA ASP A 108 12.29 -7.72 0.34
C ASP A 108 12.31 -6.18 0.40
N ALA A 109 12.48 -5.60 1.59
CA ALA A 109 12.63 -4.16 1.74
C ALA A 109 13.86 -3.62 0.99
N LEU A 110 15.00 -4.31 1.10
CA LEU A 110 16.22 -3.95 0.37
C LEU A 110 16.06 -4.11 -1.15
N ALA A 111 15.40 -5.17 -1.60
CA ALA A 111 15.11 -5.40 -3.02
C ALA A 111 14.23 -4.28 -3.63
N GLN A 112 13.38 -3.65 -2.81
CA GLN A 112 12.59 -2.46 -3.18
C GLN A 112 13.35 -1.13 -3.01
N GLY A 113 14.67 -1.17 -2.77
CA GLY A 113 15.50 0.03 -2.61
C GLY A 113 15.35 0.75 -1.27
N ARG A 114 14.67 0.15 -0.28
CA ARG A 114 14.56 0.74 1.06
C ARG A 114 15.86 0.54 1.84
N ARG A 115 16.27 1.56 2.59
CA ARG A 115 17.41 1.44 3.50
C ARG A 115 17.00 0.64 4.73
N ARG A 116 17.69 -0.48 4.96
CA ARG A 116 17.57 -1.31 6.17
C ARG A 116 18.95 -1.74 6.62
N ILE A 117 19.10 -1.99 7.90
CA ILE A 117 20.27 -2.72 8.41
C ILE A 117 20.09 -4.18 7.99
N LEU A 118 20.97 -4.69 7.11
CA LEU A 118 20.96 -6.09 6.70
C LEU A 118 21.52 -6.94 7.84
N PHE A 119 20.64 -7.30 8.76
CA PHE A 119 20.93 -8.16 9.89
C PHE A 119 19.61 -8.79 10.30
N LEU A 120 19.46 -10.09 10.01
CA LEU A 120 18.18 -10.79 10.16
C LEU A 120 17.84 -10.99 11.63
N CYS A 121 16.55 -11.05 11.96
CA CYS A 121 16.13 -11.28 13.34
C CYS A 121 16.64 -12.63 13.88
N THR A 122 16.71 -13.65 13.02
CA THR A 122 17.29 -14.96 13.36
C THR A 122 18.78 -14.88 13.71
N GLU A 123 19.55 -14.01 13.04
CA GLU A 123 20.95 -13.80 13.40
C GLU A 123 21.09 -13.13 14.77
N ALA A 124 20.15 -12.24 15.14
CA ALA A 124 20.13 -11.61 16.45
C ALA A 124 19.85 -12.65 17.55
N PHE A 125 18.86 -13.52 17.32
CA PHE A 125 18.45 -14.54 18.27
C PHE A 125 19.55 -15.58 18.50
N ASP A 126 20.20 -16.04 17.42
CA ASP A 126 21.37 -16.93 17.50
C ASP A 126 22.51 -16.30 18.33
N LYS A 127 22.85 -15.03 18.06
CA LYS A 127 23.89 -14.33 18.83
C LYS A 127 23.50 -14.06 20.28
N ALA A 128 22.21 -13.92 20.57
CA ALA A 128 21.70 -13.81 21.93
C ALA A 128 21.69 -15.15 22.69
N GLY A 129 21.91 -16.28 22.00
CA GLY A 129 21.80 -17.62 22.58
C GLY A 129 20.36 -17.98 22.94
N MET A 130 19.37 -17.42 22.23
CA MET A 130 17.95 -17.60 22.51
C MET A 130 17.29 -18.42 21.41
N ASP A 131 16.62 -19.49 21.81
CA ASP A 131 15.77 -20.29 20.92
C ASP A 131 14.39 -19.59 20.79
N ILE A 132 14.21 -18.88 19.66
CA ILE A 132 13.01 -18.12 19.33
C ILE A 132 12.45 -18.64 18.01
N THR A 133 11.19 -19.09 18.03
CA THR A 133 10.47 -19.54 16.84
C THR A 133 10.06 -18.35 15.98
N VAL A 134 10.30 -18.43 14.65
CA VAL A 134 10.05 -17.33 13.71
C VAL A 134 9.13 -17.79 12.58
N HIS A 135 7.94 -17.20 12.51
CA HIS A 135 7.02 -17.32 11.38
C HIS A 135 7.23 -16.18 10.38
N LYS A 136 7.40 -16.50 9.10
CA LYS A 136 7.79 -15.53 8.07
C LYS A 136 6.67 -15.38 7.05
N GLY A 137 6.53 -14.19 6.48
CA GLY A 137 5.65 -13.95 5.32
C GLY A 137 4.15 -13.92 5.64
N ILE A 138 3.76 -13.67 6.89
CA ILE A 138 2.33 -13.61 7.27
C ILE A 138 1.70 -12.37 6.64
N LEU A 139 0.75 -12.55 5.71
CA LEU A 139 0.16 -11.47 4.91
C LEU A 139 1.24 -10.58 4.24
N GLN A 140 2.29 -11.21 3.69
CA GLN A 140 3.43 -10.50 3.10
C GLN A 140 3.01 -9.46 2.05
N ARG A 141 2.01 -9.80 1.20
CA ARG A 141 1.53 -8.90 0.14
C ARG A 141 0.87 -7.66 0.74
N GLU A 142 -0.03 -7.82 1.69
CA GLU A 142 -0.69 -6.71 2.38
C GLU A 142 0.30 -5.85 3.16
N CYS A 143 1.24 -6.47 3.89
CA CYS A 143 2.29 -5.73 4.59
C CYS A 143 3.18 -4.95 3.63
N SER A 144 3.47 -5.49 2.43
CA SER A 144 4.30 -4.80 1.44
C SER A 144 3.72 -3.46 0.99
N ILE A 145 2.38 -3.33 0.94
CA ILE A 145 1.68 -2.11 0.51
C ILE A 145 2.10 -0.90 1.37
N LEU A 146 2.24 -1.10 2.68
CA LEU A 146 2.67 -0.08 3.65
C LEU A 146 4.07 0.51 3.34
N TYR A 147 4.89 -0.24 2.59
CA TYR A 147 6.29 0.07 2.33
C TYR A 147 6.58 0.51 0.89
N ARG A 148 5.60 0.40 -0.02
CA ARG A 148 5.78 0.81 -1.42
C ARG A 148 5.99 2.31 -1.56
N ALA A 149 6.92 2.69 -2.43
CA ALA A 149 7.28 4.09 -2.64
C ALA A 149 6.13 4.90 -3.27
N ASP A 150 5.39 4.32 -4.21
CA ASP A 150 4.26 4.94 -4.88
C ASP A 150 3.09 5.21 -3.91
N VAL A 151 2.74 4.23 -3.07
CA VAL A 151 1.71 4.40 -2.03
C VAL A 151 2.13 5.48 -1.02
N ARG A 152 3.39 5.47 -0.56
CA ARG A 152 3.90 6.50 0.36
C ARG A 152 3.89 7.90 -0.23
N HIS A 153 4.19 8.00 -1.52
CA HIS A 153 4.11 9.26 -2.23
C HIS A 153 2.67 9.79 -2.23
N GLU A 154 1.69 8.94 -2.56
CA GLU A 154 0.27 9.31 -2.53
C GLU A 154 -0.20 9.65 -1.11
N ILE A 155 0.19 8.90 -0.07
CA ILE A 155 -0.15 9.24 1.32
C ILE A 155 0.35 10.65 1.67
N ASN A 156 1.59 10.98 1.31
CA ASN A 156 2.14 12.32 1.60
C ASN A 156 1.43 13.43 0.82
N ASN A 157 1.03 13.17 -0.43
CA ASN A 157 0.30 14.13 -1.25
C ASN A 157 -1.13 14.35 -0.75
N LEU A 158 -1.78 13.30 -0.24
CA LEU A 158 -3.20 13.32 0.11
C LEU A 158 -3.46 13.65 1.58
N ARG A 159 -2.50 13.38 2.48
CA ARG A 159 -2.65 13.67 3.90
C ARG A 159 -2.83 15.17 4.09
N SER A 160 -3.99 15.54 4.63
CA SER A 160 -4.39 16.93 4.87
C SER A 160 -4.52 17.80 3.61
N ALA A 161 -4.63 17.19 2.42
CA ALA A 161 -4.83 17.92 1.17
C ALA A 161 -6.21 18.57 1.09
N THR A 162 -6.25 19.82 0.65
CA THR A 162 -7.49 20.51 0.28
C THR A 162 -7.91 20.19 -1.16
N ASP A 163 -9.14 20.54 -1.53
CA ASP A 163 -9.59 20.42 -2.93
C ASP A 163 -8.70 21.17 -3.92
N ASP A 164 -8.13 22.31 -3.52
CA ASP A 164 -7.21 23.08 -4.36
C ASP A 164 -5.85 22.38 -4.52
N ASP A 165 -5.36 21.74 -3.46
CA ASP A 165 -4.15 20.91 -3.54
C ASP A 165 -4.37 19.72 -4.49
N LEU A 166 -5.54 19.06 -4.42
CA LEU A 166 -5.89 17.96 -5.33
C LEU A 166 -5.94 18.41 -6.80
N ARG A 167 -6.47 19.61 -7.07
CA ARG A 167 -6.49 20.20 -8.42
C ARG A 167 -5.07 20.57 -8.90
N ALA A 168 -4.21 21.06 -8.01
CA ALA A 168 -2.81 21.35 -8.34
C ALA A 168 -2.04 20.07 -8.68
N LEU A 169 -2.22 19.01 -7.88
CA LEU A 169 -1.64 17.68 -8.14
C LEU A 169 -2.15 17.09 -9.46
N ASN A 170 -3.43 17.31 -9.80
CA ASN A 170 -4.00 16.91 -11.09
C ASN A 170 -3.33 17.64 -12.26
N ALA A 171 -3.14 18.95 -12.17
CA ALA A 171 -2.48 19.75 -13.21
C ALA A 171 -1.05 19.26 -13.46
N ASP A 172 -0.31 18.96 -12.40
CA ASP A 172 1.03 18.39 -12.46
C ASP A 172 1.01 16.96 -13.06
N SER A 173 0.02 16.14 -12.72
CA SER A 173 -0.21 14.83 -13.34
C SER A 173 -0.49 14.93 -14.85
N ILE A 174 -1.28 15.91 -15.30
CA ILE A 174 -1.52 16.18 -16.73
C ILE A 174 -0.21 16.49 -17.45
N ALA A 175 0.61 17.37 -16.88
CA ALA A 175 1.89 17.75 -17.47
C ALA A 175 2.81 16.52 -17.65
N ARG A 176 2.97 15.70 -16.59
CA ARG A 176 3.77 14.47 -16.65
C ARG A 176 3.24 13.45 -17.66
N ARG A 177 1.92 13.23 -17.69
CA ARG A 177 1.29 12.28 -18.61
C ARG A 177 1.42 12.71 -20.07
N THR A 178 1.31 14.01 -20.33
CA THR A 178 1.52 14.58 -21.67
C THR A 178 2.96 14.39 -22.14
N LEU A 179 3.94 14.69 -21.27
CA LEU A 179 5.36 14.46 -21.57
C LEU A 179 5.63 12.98 -21.86
N TRP A 180 5.16 12.09 -20.98
CA TRP A 180 5.30 10.64 -21.18
C TRP A 180 4.68 10.18 -22.50
N PHE A 181 3.50 10.68 -22.86
CA PHE A 181 2.88 10.34 -24.14
C PHE A 181 3.76 10.76 -25.31
N CYS A 182 4.29 11.99 -25.30
CA CYS A 182 5.18 12.48 -26.36
C CYS A 182 6.42 11.58 -26.52
N GLU A 183 7.05 11.21 -25.41
CA GLU A 183 8.24 10.33 -25.38
C GLU A 183 7.96 8.91 -25.88
N ASN A 184 6.73 8.42 -25.73
CA ASN A 184 6.33 7.04 -26.08
C ASN A 184 5.46 6.96 -27.36
N SER A 185 5.14 8.10 -27.98
CA SER A 185 4.14 8.22 -29.05
C SER A 185 4.45 7.39 -30.29
N ALA A 186 5.72 7.15 -30.61
CA ALA A 186 6.12 6.34 -31.75
C ALA A 186 5.72 4.86 -31.60
N VAL A 187 5.76 4.33 -30.38
CA VAL A 187 5.40 2.93 -30.06
C VAL A 187 3.88 2.77 -29.91
N LEU A 188 3.20 3.82 -29.44
CA LEU A 188 1.76 3.77 -29.13
C LEU A 188 0.84 3.95 -30.35
N ARG A 189 1.36 4.44 -31.48
CA ARG A 189 0.56 4.76 -32.69
C ARG A 189 0.43 3.60 -33.67
N THR A 190 1.07 2.46 -33.43
CA THR A 190 1.31 1.46 -34.48
C THR A 190 0.32 0.29 -34.54
N GLU A 191 -0.56 0.09 -33.56
CA GLU A 191 -1.24 -1.22 -33.43
C GLU A 191 -2.77 -1.24 -33.60
N HIS A 192 -3.47 -0.10 -33.59
CA HIS A 192 -4.94 -0.11 -33.62
C HIS A 192 -5.55 0.84 -34.67
N SER A 193 -6.52 0.32 -35.44
CA SER A 193 -7.23 1.08 -36.47
C SER A 193 -8.35 1.97 -35.93
N HIS A 194 -8.85 1.72 -34.71
CA HIS A 194 -9.96 2.46 -34.10
C HIS A 194 -9.49 3.27 -32.87
N PRO A 195 -9.84 4.57 -32.75
CA PRO A 195 -9.37 5.43 -31.65
C PRO A 195 -9.70 4.92 -30.24
N LEU A 196 -10.87 4.29 -30.05
CA LEU A 196 -11.26 3.74 -28.74
C LEU A 196 -10.36 2.58 -28.28
N GLU A 197 -10.00 1.67 -29.18
CA GLU A 197 -9.11 0.54 -28.84
C GLU A 197 -7.68 1.05 -28.61
N ALA A 198 -7.21 2.02 -29.42
CA ALA A 198 -5.94 2.69 -29.18
C ALA A 198 -5.89 3.38 -27.80
N ALA A 199 -7.00 4.01 -27.39
CA ALA A 199 -7.10 4.65 -26.07
C ALA A 199 -7.13 3.65 -24.92
N HIS A 200 -7.85 2.54 -25.05
CA HIS A 200 -7.84 1.49 -24.03
C HIS A 200 -6.43 0.87 -23.89
N HIS A 201 -5.79 0.52 -25.01
CA HIS A 201 -4.41 0.01 -25.02
C HIS A 201 -3.40 1.00 -24.42
N LEU A 202 -3.56 2.30 -24.69
CA LEU A 202 -2.75 3.35 -24.07
C LEU A 202 -2.87 3.32 -22.54
N LEU A 203 -4.08 3.15 -22.01
CA LEU A 203 -4.31 3.11 -20.57
C LEU A 203 -3.72 1.84 -19.94
N VAL A 204 -3.94 0.67 -20.56
CA VAL A 204 -3.33 -0.61 -20.12
C VAL A 204 -1.81 -0.48 -20.03
N THR A 205 -1.19 0.03 -21.09
CA THR A 205 0.27 0.27 -21.15
C THR A 205 0.72 1.28 -20.10
N ARG A 206 0.05 2.43 -19.99
CA ARG A 206 0.45 3.50 -19.05
C ARG A 206 0.38 3.05 -17.60
N PHE A 207 -0.63 2.25 -17.27
CA PHE A 207 -0.85 1.76 -15.90
C PHE A 207 -0.09 0.48 -15.59
N HIS A 208 0.68 -0.05 -16.55
CA HIS A 208 1.40 -1.32 -16.43
C HIS A 208 0.48 -2.45 -15.97
N ALA A 209 -0.77 -2.43 -16.45
CA ALA A 209 -1.77 -3.42 -16.13
C ALA A 209 -1.65 -4.63 -17.06
N ALA A 210 -1.94 -5.82 -16.54
CA ALA A 210 -2.21 -6.97 -17.40
C ALA A 210 -3.58 -6.82 -18.08
N GLU A 211 -3.78 -7.46 -19.23
CA GLU A 211 -5.04 -7.34 -19.99
C GLU A 211 -6.27 -7.80 -19.17
N ASP A 212 -6.10 -8.81 -18.32
CA ASP A 212 -7.13 -9.34 -17.44
C ASP A 212 -7.41 -8.46 -16.20
N GLU A 213 -6.53 -7.50 -15.90
CA GLU A 213 -6.76 -6.49 -14.87
C GLU A 213 -7.58 -5.30 -15.37
N MET A 214 -7.75 -5.14 -16.68
CA MET A 214 -8.52 -4.06 -17.32
C MET A 214 -9.44 -4.55 -18.44
N PRO A 215 -10.25 -5.61 -18.25
CA PRO A 215 -11.05 -6.20 -19.31
C PRO A 215 -12.13 -5.24 -19.82
N VAL A 216 -12.32 -5.25 -21.14
CA VAL A 216 -13.46 -4.62 -21.80
C VAL A 216 -14.70 -5.47 -21.59
N VAL A 217 -15.73 -4.90 -20.96
CA VAL A 217 -16.98 -5.59 -20.62
C VAL A 217 -18.14 -5.26 -21.56
N ALA A 218 -18.07 -4.14 -22.26
CA ALA A 218 -19.03 -3.79 -23.29
C ALA A 218 -18.38 -2.92 -24.38
N ARG A 219 -18.86 -3.08 -25.62
CA ARG A 219 -18.39 -2.33 -26.79
C ARG A 219 -19.56 -1.84 -27.64
N SER A 220 -19.39 -0.65 -28.20
CA SER A 220 -20.23 -0.08 -29.26
C SER A 220 -19.34 0.74 -30.20
N GLU A 221 -19.91 1.24 -31.31
CA GLU A 221 -19.16 2.11 -32.24
C GLU A 221 -18.62 3.39 -31.57
N LYS A 222 -19.33 3.90 -30.55
CA LYS A 222 -19.01 5.18 -29.91
C LYS A 222 -18.47 5.07 -28.49
N GLN A 223 -18.41 3.87 -27.91
CA GLN A 223 -18.02 3.69 -26.52
C GLN A 223 -17.45 2.29 -26.22
N ILE A 224 -16.42 2.27 -25.36
CA ILE A 224 -15.92 1.09 -24.65
C ILE A 224 -16.20 1.27 -23.15
N VAL A 225 -16.70 0.21 -22.51
CA VAL A 225 -16.80 0.09 -21.05
C VAL A 225 -15.81 -0.96 -20.59
N PHE A 226 -15.01 -0.65 -19.58
CA PHE A 226 -14.01 -1.57 -19.04
C PHE A 226 -13.93 -1.46 -17.52
N HIS A 227 -13.42 -2.53 -16.90
CA HIS A 227 -13.31 -2.64 -15.44
C HIS A 227 -11.85 -2.63 -15.02
N SER A 228 -11.42 -1.63 -14.25
CA SER A 228 -10.05 -1.50 -13.78
C SER A 228 -9.89 -2.13 -12.38
N MET A 229 -9.11 -3.21 -12.33
CA MET A 229 -8.79 -4.01 -11.14
C MET A 229 -7.28 -3.99 -10.82
N ASN A 230 -6.46 -3.40 -11.69
CA ASN A 230 -5.02 -3.21 -11.49
C ASN A 230 -4.69 -2.48 -10.18
N PHE A 231 -3.47 -2.66 -9.69
CA PHE A 231 -2.99 -1.98 -8.48
C PHE A 231 -3.05 -0.45 -8.63
N CYS A 232 -3.63 0.23 -7.65
CA CYS A 232 -3.79 1.69 -7.66
C CYS A 232 -3.20 2.30 -6.38
N PRO A 233 -2.06 3.01 -6.46
CA PRO A 233 -1.44 3.65 -5.29
C PRO A 233 -2.36 4.66 -4.60
N THR A 234 -3.13 5.45 -5.37
CA THR A 234 -4.10 6.41 -4.81
C THR A 234 -5.21 5.72 -4.05
N LEU A 235 -5.71 4.57 -4.53
CA LEU A 235 -6.74 3.78 -3.82
C LEU A 235 -6.22 3.31 -2.46
N GLU A 236 -5.01 2.75 -2.43
CA GLU A 236 -4.40 2.29 -1.17
C GLU A 236 -4.16 3.45 -0.20
N ALA A 237 -3.66 4.60 -0.69
CA ALA A 237 -3.53 5.79 0.12
C ALA A 237 -4.88 6.30 0.66
N CYS A 238 -5.94 6.32 -0.15
CA CYS A 238 -7.28 6.68 0.32
C CYS A 238 -7.81 5.73 1.40
N LYS A 239 -7.59 4.42 1.26
CA LYS A 239 -7.98 3.43 2.28
C LYS A 239 -7.29 3.69 3.61
N ILE A 240 -5.96 3.89 3.57
CA ILE A 240 -5.12 4.14 4.75
C ILE A 240 -5.52 5.45 5.44
N LEU A 241 -5.74 6.52 4.66
CA LEU A 241 -6.11 7.84 5.15
C LEU A 241 -7.61 8.00 5.45
N HIS A 242 -8.42 6.96 5.22
CA HIS A 242 -9.88 7.00 5.34
C HIS A 242 -10.55 8.11 4.52
N LEU A 243 -10.03 8.37 3.32
CA LEU A 243 -10.57 9.35 2.38
C LEU A 243 -11.61 8.73 1.45
N ASP A 244 -12.62 9.52 1.06
CA ASP A 244 -13.55 9.13 0.01
C ASP A 244 -12.83 9.06 -1.34
N THR A 245 -12.65 7.83 -1.83
CA THR A 245 -11.95 7.57 -3.10
C THR A 245 -12.70 8.17 -4.29
N ARG A 246 -14.03 8.35 -4.22
CA ARG A 246 -14.81 9.00 -5.28
C ARG A 246 -14.43 10.48 -5.40
N HIS A 247 -14.37 11.17 -4.26
CA HIS A 247 -13.99 12.58 -4.21
C HIS A 247 -12.56 12.79 -4.73
N VAL A 248 -11.60 12.02 -4.20
CA VAL A 248 -10.19 12.12 -4.62
C VAL A 248 -10.05 11.79 -6.11
N CYS A 249 -10.63 10.70 -6.59
CA CYS A 249 -10.51 10.34 -8.01
C CYS A 249 -11.15 11.37 -8.95
N LYS A 250 -12.23 12.04 -8.54
CA LYS A 250 -12.87 13.11 -9.33
C LYS A 250 -11.97 14.31 -9.50
N LEU A 251 -11.32 14.76 -8.44
CA LEU A 251 -10.45 15.94 -8.49
C LEU A 251 -9.05 15.63 -9.03
N LEU A 252 -8.50 14.47 -8.69
CA LEU A 252 -7.10 14.12 -8.95
C LEU A 252 -6.87 13.32 -10.24
N ASN A 253 -7.74 12.36 -10.57
CA ASN A 253 -7.40 11.29 -11.52
C ASN A 253 -8.24 11.26 -12.80
N GLU A 254 -9.45 11.83 -12.82
CA GLU A 254 -10.33 11.75 -14.01
C GLU A 254 -9.81 12.64 -15.14
N ASP A 255 -9.66 13.95 -14.91
CA ASP A 255 -9.22 14.90 -15.95
C ASP A 255 -7.82 14.55 -16.48
N SER A 256 -6.90 14.10 -15.62
CA SER A 256 -5.56 13.70 -16.04
C SER A 256 -5.56 12.45 -16.93
N THR A 257 -6.59 11.61 -16.86
CA THR A 257 -6.76 10.44 -17.73
C THR A 257 -7.47 10.83 -19.02
N ASP A 258 -8.49 11.67 -18.94
CA ASP A 258 -9.18 12.25 -20.09
C ASP A 258 -8.25 13.04 -21.01
N ARG A 259 -7.39 13.90 -20.43
CA ARG A 259 -6.37 14.64 -21.17
C ARG A 259 -5.35 13.73 -21.83
N LEU A 260 -5.00 12.61 -21.20
CA LEU A 260 -4.06 11.65 -21.76
C LEU A 260 -4.63 11.00 -23.03
N VAL A 261 -5.85 10.46 -22.98
CA VAL A 261 -6.45 9.79 -24.15
C VAL A 261 -6.75 10.75 -25.31
N LYS A 262 -6.99 12.03 -25.02
CA LYS A 262 -7.14 13.09 -26.03
C LYS A 262 -5.89 13.34 -26.88
N ASN A 263 -4.72 12.86 -26.47
CA ASN A 263 -3.51 12.91 -27.29
C ASN A 263 -3.54 11.91 -28.47
N ILE A 264 -4.43 10.90 -28.41
CA ILE A 264 -4.70 9.99 -29.53
C ILE A 264 -5.65 10.65 -30.52
N ASP A 265 -6.82 11.07 -30.03
CA ASP A 265 -7.85 11.77 -30.80
C ASP A 265 -8.58 12.75 -29.89
N ARG A 266 -8.70 14.01 -30.31
CA ARG A 266 -9.30 15.09 -29.50
C ARG A 266 -10.78 14.86 -29.19
N ARG A 267 -11.46 14.01 -29.95
CA ARG A 267 -12.87 13.64 -29.74
C ARG A 267 -13.05 12.58 -28.65
N LEU A 268 -11.98 11.92 -28.22
CA LEU A 268 -12.04 10.96 -27.13
C LEU A 268 -12.39 11.64 -25.81
N ARG A 269 -13.13 10.90 -24.98
CA ARG A 269 -13.43 11.25 -23.60
C ARG A 269 -13.20 10.04 -22.71
N PHE A 270 -12.62 10.29 -21.54
CA PHE A 270 -12.58 9.32 -20.45
C PHE A 270 -13.44 9.80 -19.30
N SER A 271 -14.21 8.90 -18.70
CA SER A 271 -14.97 9.18 -17.48
C SER A 271 -15.11 7.93 -16.62
N ARG A 272 -15.45 8.11 -15.34
CA ARG A 272 -15.68 7.01 -14.41
C ARG A 272 -17.14 6.90 -13.98
N ASN A 273 -17.57 5.68 -13.72
CA ASN A 273 -18.80 5.42 -12.99
C ASN A 273 -18.55 5.56 -11.48
N TYR A 274 -18.90 6.70 -10.90
CA TYR A 274 -18.70 6.92 -9.46
C TYR A 274 -19.61 6.06 -8.56
N ALA A 275 -20.67 5.44 -9.10
CA ALA A 275 -21.42 4.43 -8.37
C ALA A 275 -20.60 3.13 -8.21
N ASN A 276 -19.86 2.75 -9.27
CA ASN A 276 -19.07 1.53 -9.38
C ASN A 276 -17.56 1.85 -9.33
N LEU A 277 -17.07 2.24 -8.14
CA LEU A 277 -15.67 2.58 -7.91
C LEU A 277 -15.12 1.79 -6.71
N ARG A 278 -13.85 1.36 -6.78
CA ARG A 278 -13.14 0.78 -5.62
C ARG A 278 -12.95 1.85 -4.51
N PRO A 279 -13.02 1.47 -3.23
CA PRO A 279 -13.20 0.10 -2.71
C PRO A 279 -14.67 -0.32 -2.53
N TYR A 280 -15.65 0.50 -2.93
CA TYR A 280 -17.08 0.23 -2.73
C TYR A 280 -17.62 -0.90 -3.59
N THR A 281 -16.91 -1.22 -4.67
CA THR A 281 -17.16 -2.34 -5.57
C THR A 281 -15.83 -3.04 -5.90
N PRO A 282 -15.83 -4.26 -6.46
CA PRO A 282 -14.61 -5.00 -6.76
C PRO A 282 -13.72 -4.37 -7.85
N PHE A 283 -14.25 -3.45 -8.66
CA PHE A 283 -13.58 -2.83 -9.80
C PHE A 283 -13.92 -1.34 -9.89
N CYS A 284 -13.13 -0.59 -10.66
CA CYS A 284 -13.54 0.74 -11.11
C CYS A 284 -14.13 0.60 -12.52
N GLU A 285 -15.40 0.92 -12.70
CA GLU A 285 -16.01 0.92 -14.03
C GLU A 285 -15.75 2.26 -14.73
N GLU A 286 -15.17 2.17 -15.92
CA GLU A 286 -14.62 3.31 -16.65
C GLU A 286 -15.11 3.28 -18.10
N PHE A 287 -15.25 4.48 -18.68
CA PHE A 287 -15.80 4.68 -20.02
C PHE A 287 -14.76 5.39 -20.88
N LEU A 288 -14.58 4.87 -22.10
CA LEU A 288 -13.99 5.61 -23.19
C LEU A 288 -15.08 5.86 -24.22
N SER A 289 -15.37 7.12 -24.54
CA SER A 289 -16.30 7.47 -25.60
C SER A 289 -15.67 8.37 -26.66
N ILE A 290 -16.20 8.35 -27.87
CA ILE A 290 -15.80 9.24 -28.96
C ILE A 290 -16.98 10.11 -29.37
N GLU A 291 -16.78 11.42 -29.31
CA GLU A 291 -17.74 12.41 -29.80
C GLU A 291 -17.66 12.51 -31.34
N ASP A 292 -18.73 12.99 -31.98
CA ASP A 292 -18.79 13.20 -33.43
C ASP A 292 -17.81 14.30 -33.89
#